data_AF-A0A967YFX9-F1
#
_entry.id   AF-A0A967YFX9-F1
#
_cell.length_a   1.000
_cell.length_b   1.000
_cell.length_c   1.000
_cell.angle_alpha   90.00
_cell.angle_beta   90.00
_cell.angle_gamma   90.00
#
_symmetry.space_group_name_H-M   'P 1'
#
loop_
_entity.id
_entity.type
_entity.pdbx_description
1 polymer ?
#
loop_
_entity_poly.entity_id
_entity_poly.type
_entity_poly.pdbx_seq_one_letter_code
_entity_poly.pdbx_strand_id
1 'polypeptide(L)'
;MNKKIIFLFALLGLLIYLGITYSNGPQQKGQQMLEFKEGDTYQEDWQQVEKFAQQRLPRSALEVVDKIYQKAKKADNAPQMIKALLHQMRFQQAYEEEALIKNIQQIEKEIEESR
;
A
#
# COMPACT_ATOMS: atom_id res chain seq x y z
N MET A 1 -13.93 -61.69 10.43
CA MET A 1 -13.12 -60.47 10.21
C MET A 1 -12.15 -60.31 11.37
N ASN A 2 -10.86 -60.16 11.09
CA ASN A 2 -9.80 -60.31 12.11
C ASN A 2 -9.72 -59.06 13.00
N LYS A 3 -9.77 -59.22 14.33
CA LYS A 3 -9.74 -58.09 15.28
C LYS A 3 -8.52 -57.16 15.09
N LYS A 4 -7.39 -57.73 14.63
CA LYS A 4 -6.17 -57.00 14.26
C LYS A 4 -6.34 -56.10 13.02
N ILE A 5 -7.14 -56.51 12.05
CA ILE A 5 -7.42 -55.74 10.83
C ILE A 5 -8.32 -54.55 11.16
N ILE A 6 -9.32 -54.74 12.03
CA ILE A 6 -10.20 -53.66 12.51
C ILE A 6 -9.39 -52.60 13.28
N PHE A 7 -8.41 -53.02 14.09
CA PHE A 7 -7.54 -52.11 14.83
C PHE A 7 -6.62 -51.27 13.93
N LEU A 8 -6.10 -51.86 12.83
CA LEU A 8 -5.28 -51.14 11.85
C LEU A 8 -6.07 -50.04 11.11
N PHE A 9 -7.32 -50.31 10.73
CA PHE A 9 -8.17 -49.29 10.10
C PHE A 9 -8.52 -48.13 11.04
N ALA A 10 -8.73 -48.42 12.34
CA ALA A 10 -8.97 -47.39 13.34
C ALA A 10 -7.74 -46.47 13.54
N LEU A 11 -6.53 -47.05 13.51
CA LEU A 11 -5.27 -46.31 13.68
C LEU A 11 -4.95 -45.44 12.46
N LEU A 12 -5.29 -45.91 11.25
CA LEU A 12 -5.16 -45.15 10.01
C LEU A 12 -6.12 -43.95 9.97
N GLY A 13 -7.36 -44.14 10.44
CA GLY A 13 -8.32 -43.05 10.59
C GLY A 13 -7.87 -41.97 11.59
N LEU A 14 -7.24 -42.38 12.70
CA LEU A 14 -6.71 -41.45 13.70
C LEU A 14 -5.55 -40.59 13.14
N LEU A 15 -4.67 -41.20 12.34
CA LEU A 15 -3.55 -40.47 11.71
C LEU A 15 -4.03 -39.47 10.65
N ILE A 16 -5.08 -39.81 9.89
CA ILE A 16 -5.71 -38.88 8.95
C ILE A 16 -6.38 -37.72 9.70
N TYR A 17 -7.08 -38.00 10.81
CA TYR A 17 -7.72 -36.98 11.64
C TYR A 17 -6.69 -36.01 12.24
N LEU A 18 -5.58 -36.53 12.78
CA LEU A 18 -4.48 -35.70 13.27
C LEU A 18 -3.89 -34.85 12.13
N GLY A 19 -3.65 -35.44 10.95
CA GLY A 19 -3.16 -34.71 9.77
C GLY A 19 -4.03 -33.52 9.35
N ILE A 20 -5.36 -33.67 9.40
CA ILE A 20 -6.31 -32.58 9.06
C ILE A 20 -6.28 -31.46 10.11
N THR A 21 -6.04 -31.77 11.39
CA THR A 21 -5.93 -30.74 12.43
C THR A 21 -4.62 -29.94 12.32
N TYR A 22 -3.52 -30.58 11.91
CA TYR A 22 -2.24 -29.91 11.72
C TYR A 22 -2.11 -29.13 10.40
N SER A 23 -2.96 -29.39 9.39
CA SER A 23 -2.94 -28.59 8.15
C SER A 23 -3.57 -27.20 8.30
N ASN A 24 -4.31 -26.97 9.39
CA ASN A 24 -4.84 -25.66 9.76
C ASN A 24 -3.90 -24.94 10.75
N GLY A 25 -2.60 -24.90 10.45
CA GLY A 25 -1.68 -23.98 11.13
C GLY A 25 -2.18 -22.52 10.98
N PRO A 26 -1.78 -21.58 11.87
CA PRO A 26 -2.22 -20.20 11.76
C PRO A 26 -1.93 -19.72 10.35
N GLN A 27 -2.99 -19.35 9.62
CA GLN A 27 -2.86 -18.74 8.31
C GLN A 27 -1.86 -17.62 8.47
N GLN A 28 -0.67 -17.77 7.87
CA GLN A 28 0.21 -16.63 7.73
C GLN A 28 -0.65 -15.60 6.98
N LYS A 29 -0.91 -14.46 7.61
CA LYS A 29 -1.46 -13.27 6.96
C LYS A 29 -0.48 -12.99 5.82
N GLY A 30 -0.73 -13.58 4.65
CA GLY A 30 -0.03 -13.25 3.42
C GLY A 30 -0.12 -11.73 3.33
N GLN A 31 1.04 -11.09 3.15
CA GLN A 31 1.21 -9.64 3.17
C GLN A 31 -0.08 -8.96 2.73
N GLN A 32 -0.70 -8.22 3.66
CA GLN A 32 -1.96 -7.53 3.42
C GLN A 32 -1.75 -6.68 2.16
N MET A 33 -2.32 -7.11 1.03
CA MET A 33 -2.14 -6.40 -0.23
C MET A 33 -2.73 -5.01 -0.05
N LEU A 34 -2.01 -3.99 -0.53
CA LEU A 34 -2.51 -2.61 -0.52
C LEU A 34 -3.89 -2.61 -1.20
N GLU A 35 -4.92 -2.33 -0.42
CA GLU A 35 -6.27 -2.18 -0.95
C GLU A 35 -6.34 -0.85 -1.70
N PHE A 36 -6.26 -0.93 -3.03
CA PHE A 36 -6.48 0.23 -3.89
C PHE A 36 -7.98 0.44 -3.99
N LYS A 37 -8.53 1.47 -3.33
CA LYS A 37 -9.92 1.88 -3.54
C LYS A 37 -10.15 2.14 -5.03
N GLU A 38 -10.91 1.26 -5.69
CA GLU A 38 -11.18 1.33 -7.12
C GLU A 38 -12.10 2.52 -7.45
N GLY A 39 -11.69 3.27 -8.47
CA GLY A 39 -12.35 4.46 -8.98
C GLY A 39 -11.31 5.42 -9.56
N ASP A 40 -11.39 5.68 -10.86
CA ASP A 40 -10.45 6.49 -11.68
C ASP A 40 -10.46 8.00 -11.33
N THR A 41 -10.65 8.33 -10.05
CA THR A 41 -10.87 9.69 -9.57
C THR A 41 -9.61 10.57 -9.63
N TYR A 42 -8.44 10.03 -9.95
CA TYR A 42 -7.17 10.77 -9.98
C TYR A 42 -6.52 10.81 -11.36
N GLN A 43 -7.08 10.12 -12.36
CA GLN A 43 -6.43 9.93 -13.65
C GLN A 43 -6.20 11.26 -14.38
N GLU A 44 -7.23 12.12 -14.44
CA GLU A 44 -7.16 13.44 -15.07
C GLU A 44 -6.13 14.35 -14.39
N ASP A 45 -6.12 14.34 -13.05
CA ASP A 45 -5.14 15.12 -12.27
C ASP A 45 -3.71 14.65 -12.57
N TRP A 46 -3.47 13.33 -12.61
CA TRP A 46 -2.15 12.77 -12.95
C TRP A 46 -1.74 13.03 -14.39
N GLN A 47 -2.67 13.02 -15.35
CA GLN A 47 -2.39 13.43 -16.73
C GLN A 47 -1.95 14.90 -16.80
N GLN A 48 -2.59 15.76 -16.01
CA GLN A 48 -2.23 17.17 -15.93
C GLN A 48 -0.86 17.38 -15.27
N VAL A 49 -0.53 16.63 -14.22
CA VAL A 49 0.82 16.61 -13.62
C VAL A 49 1.87 16.27 -14.67
N GLU A 50 1.65 15.20 -15.43
CA GLU A 50 2.60 14.75 -16.46
C GLU A 50 2.76 15.78 -17.58
N LYS A 51 1.65 16.39 -18.03
CA LYS A 51 1.69 17.49 -19.02
C LYS A 51 2.56 18.65 -18.54
N PHE A 52 2.39 19.10 -17.30
CA PHE A 52 3.22 20.17 -16.75
C PHE A 52 4.69 19.75 -16.56
N ALA A 53 4.94 18.50 -16.16
CA ALA A 53 6.28 17.96 -16.04
C ALA A 53 7.02 17.94 -17.39
N GLN A 54 6.35 17.51 -18.46
CA GLN A 54 6.89 17.51 -19.83
C GLN A 54 7.19 18.92 -20.34
N GLN A 55 6.36 19.89 -19.94
CA GLN A 55 6.55 21.31 -20.26
C GLN A 55 7.62 21.99 -19.40
N ARG A 56 8.29 21.27 -18.48
CA ARG A 56 9.25 21.81 -17.52
C ARG A 56 8.65 22.92 -16.63
N LEU A 57 7.40 22.72 -16.21
CA LEU A 57 6.67 23.62 -15.31
C LEU A 57 6.51 22.96 -13.93
N PRO A 58 7.60 22.83 -13.13
CA PRO A 58 7.58 22.07 -11.87
C PRO A 58 6.64 22.69 -10.83
N ARG A 59 6.48 24.02 -10.80
CA ARG A 59 5.54 24.70 -9.89
C ARG A 59 4.08 24.34 -10.20
N SER A 60 3.68 24.41 -11.47
CA SER A 60 2.33 24.04 -11.90
C SER A 60 2.07 22.54 -11.70
N ALA A 61 3.07 21.69 -11.91
CA ALA A 61 2.96 20.28 -11.60
C ALA A 61 2.76 20.06 -10.09
N LEU A 62 3.54 20.74 -9.23
CA LEU A 62 3.40 20.66 -7.79
C LEU A 62 2.00 21.07 -7.31
N GLU A 63 1.44 22.17 -7.82
CA GLU A 63 0.09 22.60 -7.46
C GLU A 63 -0.99 21.54 -7.70
N VAL A 64 -0.85 20.74 -8.77
CA VAL A 64 -1.78 19.64 -9.04
C VAL A 64 -1.50 18.46 -8.11
N VAL A 65 -0.24 18.14 -7.84
CA VAL A 65 0.13 17.09 -6.88
C VAL A 65 -0.38 17.41 -5.48
N ASP A 66 -0.30 18.66 -5.03
CA ASP A 66 -0.83 19.11 -3.74
C ASP A 66 -2.35 18.85 -3.64
N LYS A 67 -3.09 19.10 -4.73
CA LYS A 67 -4.53 18.79 -4.80
C LYS A 67 -4.79 17.30 -4.68
N ILE A 68 -4.00 16.48 -5.39
CA ILE A 68 -4.09 15.01 -5.32
C ILE A 68 -3.82 14.54 -3.89
N TYR A 69 -2.76 15.04 -3.24
CA TYR A 69 -2.41 14.71 -1.87
C TYR A 69 -3.56 15.02 -0.89
N GLN A 70 -4.13 16.23 -0.96
CA GLN A 70 -5.26 16.63 -0.10
C GLN A 70 -6.51 15.77 -0.33
N LYS A 71 -6.80 15.43 -1.58
CA LYS A 71 -7.90 14.53 -1.95
C LYS A 71 -7.67 13.11 -1.44
N ALA A 72 -6.46 12.59 -1.57
CA ALA A 72 -6.07 11.27 -1.10
C ALA A 72 -6.10 11.16 0.44
N LYS A 73 -5.64 12.18 1.16
CA LYS A 73 -5.72 12.24 2.63
C LYS A 73 -7.17 12.24 3.11
N LYS A 74 -8.05 13.04 2.50
CA LYS A 74 -9.49 13.07 2.83
C LYS A 74 -10.21 11.76 2.50
N ALA A 75 -9.81 11.09 1.44
CA ALA A 75 -10.41 9.83 1.01
C ALA A 75 -9.84 8.60 1.75
N ASP A 76 -8.87 8.79 2.65
CA ASP A 76 -8.09 7.73 3.28
C ASP A 76 -7.56 6.74 2.22
N ASN A 77 -6.86 7.29 1.22
CA ASN A 77 -6.26 6.55 0.11
C ASN A 77 -4.74 6.63 0.22
N ALA A 78 -4.17 5.78 1.08
CA ALA A 78 -2.74 5.74 1.35
C ALA A 78 -1.87 5.58 0.09
N PRO A 79 -2.21 4.72 -0.91
CA PRO A 79 -1.41 4.61 -2.13
C PRO A 79 -1.29 5.93 -2.90
N GLN A 80 -2.38 6.67 -3.08
CA GLN A 80 -2.34 7.96 -3.78
C GLN A 80 -1.66 9.05 -2.95
N MET A 81 -1.80 9.00 -1.61
CA MET A 81 -1.13 9.92 -0.71
C MET A 81 0.40 9.77 -0.78
N ILE A 82 0.90 8.52 -0.72
CA ILE A 82 2.34 8.22 -0.85
C ILE A 82 2.86 8.63 -2.24
N LYS A 83 2.11 8.32 -3.29
CA LYS A 83 2.47 8.73 -4.67
C LYS A 83 2.57 10.25 -4.76
N ALA A 84 1.63 10.99 -4.18
CA ALA A 84 1.66 12.44 -4.19
C ALA A 84 2.87 13.00 -3.42
N LEU A 85 3.16 12.49 -2.22
CA LEU A 85 4.33 12.89 -1.42
C LEU A 85 5.64 12.75 -2.22
N LEU A 86 5.86 11.62 -2.88
CA LEU A 86 7.04 11.40 -3.73
C LEU A 86 7.16 12.42 -4.87
N HIS A 87 6.03 12.76 -5.51
CA HIS A 87 6.02 13.76 -6.58
C HIS A 87 6.21 15.19 -6.04
N GLN A 88 5.68 15.52 -4.85
CA GLN A 88 5.95 16.81 -4.20
C GLN A 88 7.46 16.98 -4.01
N MET A 89 8.11 15.96 -3.44
CA MET A 89 9.56 15.97 -3.24
C MET A 89 10.33 16.23 -4.53
N ARG A 90 9.96 15.50 -5.60
CA ARG A 90 10.58 15.65 -6.93
C ARG A 90 10.46 17.07 -7.47
N PHE A 91 9.29 17.70 -7.37
CA PHE A 91 9.06 19.02 -7.97
C PHE A 91 9.60 20.16 -7.10
N GLN A 92 9.59 20.02 -5.78
CA GLN A 92 10.20 20.99 -4.85
C GLN A 92 11.71 21.07 -5.03
N GLN A 93 12.40 19.95 -5.34
CA GLN A 93 13.84 19.93 -5.63
C GLN A 93 14.26 20.88 -6.78
N ALA A 94 13.35 21.28 -7.66
CA ALA A 94 13.67 22.11 -8.82
C ALA A 94 13.86 23.60 -8.49
N TYR A 95 13.35 24.10 -7.34
CA TYR A 95 13.39 25.54 -7.04
C TYR A 95 13.34 25.89 -5.54
N GLU A 96 13.14 24.91 -4.65
CA GLU A 96 13.08 25.13 -3.21
C GLU A 96 14.48 25.00 -2.59
N GLU A 97 14.91 26.01 -1.82
CA GLU A 97 16.15 25.91 -1.04
C GLU A 97 16.00 24.85 0.06
N GLU A 98 17.05 24.06 0.24
CA GLU A 98 17.09 22.95 1.22
C GLU A 98 15.92 21.95 1.06
N ALA A 99 15.43 21.77 -0.18
CA ALA A 99 14.28 20.92 -0.48
C ALA A 99 14.35 19.54 0.19
N LEU A 100 15.53 18.89 0.20
CA LEU A 100 15.70 17.58 0.82
C LEU A 100 15.38 17.59 2.33
N ILE A 101 15.87 18.59 3.06
CA ILE A 101 15.65 18.71 4.50
C ILE A 101 14.15 18.93 4.78
N LYS A 102 13.53 19.86 4.06
CA LYS A 102 12.10 20.16 4.17
C LYS A 102 11.23 18.95 3.84
N ASN A 103 11.61 18.18 2.82
CA ASN A 103 10.91 16.96 2.43
C ASN A 103 10.97 15.87 3.50
N ILE A 104 12.13 15.67 4.13
CA ILE A 104 12.28 14.72 5.23
C ILE A 104 11.39 15.14 6.41
N GLN A 105 11.45 16.43 6.80
CA GLN A 105 10.62 16.97 7.87
C GLN A 105 9.12 16.80 7.58
N GLN A 106 8.69 17.01 6.34
CA GLN A 106 7.30 16.79 5.93
C GLN A 106 6.90 15.31 6.12
N ILE A 107 7.73 14.36 5.67
CA ILE A 107 7.46 12.93 5.83
C ILE A 107 7.41 12.52 7.30
N GLU A 108 8.35 13.00 8.12
CA GLU A 108 8.37 12.76 9.57
C GLU A 108 7.07 13.23 10.22
N LYS A 109 6.59 14.41 9.83
CA LYS A 109 5.31 14.96 10.29
C LYS A 109 4.13 14.08 9.86
N GLU A 110 4.07 13.63 8.59
CA GLU A 110 2.99 12.72 8.15
C GLU A 110 2.99 11.40 8.93
N ILE A 111 4.17 10.87 9.26
CA ILE A 111 4.30 9.64 10.07
C ILE A 111 3.78 9.89 11.50
N GLU A 112 4.08 11.03 12.10
CA GLU A 112 3.59 11.40 13.43
C GLU A 112 2.07 11.57 13.44
N GLU A 113 1.49 12.24 12.43
CA GLU A 113 0.04 12.41 12.29
C GLU A 113 -0.72 11.10 12.02
N SER A 114 -0.02 10.07 11.53
CA SER A 114 -0.60 8.75 11.22
C SER A 114 -0.55 7.75 12.39
N ARG A 115 0.06 8.11 13.53
CA ARG A 115 0.12 7.27 14.73
C ARG A 115 -1.11 7.43 15.61
#